data_AF-A0A4U3K3S3-F1
#
_entry.id   AF-A0A4U3K3S3-F1
#
_cell.length_a   1.000
_cell.length_b   1.000
_cell.length_c   1.000
_cell.angle_alpha   90.00
_cell.angle_beta   90.00
_cell.angle_gamma   90.00
#
_symmetry.space_group_name_H-M   'P 1'
#
loop_
_entity.id
_entity.type
_entity.pdbx_description
1 polymer ?
#
loop_
_entity_poly.entity_id
_entity_poly.type
_entity_poly.pdbx_seq_one_letter_code
_entity_poly.pdbx_strand_id
1 'polypeptide(L)'
;VLRFIEENPDKLRFHDQDALNAVLHDRWTLLHPKWNAQGYILSKAKKHPTIYGEKQYEETRRAPSIIHFTGHVKPWTKEFQWYTKRYYDQYANRTVFRCVNTFNQYLSYTKISRRIEYAQ
;
A
#
# COMPACT_ATOMS: atom_id res chain seq x y z
N VAL A 1 17.24 -4.38 -8.78
CA VAL A 1 16.26 -4.72 -7.73
C VAL A 1 16.05 -6.22 -7.66
N LEU A 2 15.51 -6.87 -8.71
CA LEU A 2 15.29 -8.33 -8.71
C LEU A 2 16.54 -9.15 -8.34
N ARG A 3 17.67 -8.88 -9.00
CA ARG A 3 18.95 -9.52 -8.64
C ARG A 3 19.35 -9.31 -7.16
N PHE A 4 19.12 -8.13 -6.61
CA PHE A 4 19.41 -7.85 -5.20
C PHE A 4 18.54 -8.70 -4.25
N ILE A 5 17.28 -8.94 -4.63
CA ILE A 5 16.36 -9.81 -3.90
C ILE A 5 16.84 -11.25 -3.91
N GLU A 6 17.23 -11.76 -5.08
CA GLU A 6 17.72 -13.13 -5.26
C GLU A 6 19.04 -13.37 -4.51
N GLU A 7 19.93 -12.38 -4.46
CA GLU A 7 21.23 -12.47 -3.80
C GLU A 7 21.19 -12.23 -2.28
N ASN A 8 20.10 -11.66 -1.75
CA ASN A 8 20.00 -11.27 -0.33
C ASN A 8 18.65 -11.65 0.33
N PRO A 9 18.08 -12.84 0.10
CA PRO A 9 16.73 -13.17 0.57
C PRO A 9 16.59 -13.04 2.10
N ASP A 10 17.65 -13.40 2.83
CA ASP A 10 17.68 -13.41 4.30
C ASP A 10 17.69 -12.00 4.93
N LYS A 11 18.03 -10.98 4.15
CA LYS A 11 18.15 -9.59 4.61
C LYS A 11 16.88 -8.77 4.41
N LEU A 12 15.88 -9.31 3.71
CA LEU A 12 14.70 -8.57 3.27
C LEU A 12 13.50 -8.81 4.18
N ARG A 13 13.37 -7.99 5.22
CA ARG A 13 12.20 -8.01 6.11
C ARG A 13 10.93 -7.53 5.41
N PHE A 14 11.07 -6.55 4.53
CA PHE A 14 9.97 -5.94 3.77
C PHE A 14 10.12 -6.17 2.26
N HIS A 15 10.73 -7.30 1.89
CA HIS A 15 10.85 -7.78 0.50
C HIS A 15 11.37 -6.73 -0.49
N ASP A 16 10.56 -6.40 -1.49
CA ASP A 16 10.88 -5.47 -2.57
C ASP A 16 11.09 -4.04 -2.08
N GLN A 17 10.40 -3.60 -1.02
CA GLN A 17 10.61 -2.28 -0.44
C GLN A 17 12.04 -2.13 0.13
N ASP A 18 12.56 -3.15 0.80
CA ASP A 18 13.94 -3.15 1.31
C ASP A 18 14.96 -3.21 0.17
N ALA A 19 14.68 -4.00 -0.87
CA ALA A 19 15.55 -4.07 -2.04
C ALA A 19 15.58 -2.75 -2.83
N LEU A 20 14.46 -2.05 -2.94
CA LEU A 20 14.39 -0.71 -3.53
C LEU A 20 15.21 0.28 -2.70
N ASN A 21 15.03 0.29 -1.39
CA ASN A 21 15.80 1.16 -0.48
C ASN A 21 17.30 0.91 -0.59
N ALA A 22 17.74 -0.36 -0.65
CA ALA A 22 19.15 -0.70 -0.77
C ALA A 22 19.75 -0.29 -2.12
N VAL A 23 19.04 -0.53 -3.22
CA VAL A 23 19.54 -0.22 -4.58
C VAL A 23 19.51 1.29 -4.87
N LEU A 24 18.58 2.03 -4.26
CA LEU A 24 18.33 3.45 -4.53
C LEU A 24 18.71 4.38 -3.38
N HIS A 25 19.46 3.92 -2.38
CA HIS A 25 19.75 4.63 -1.12
C HIS A 25 20.00 6.15 -1.27
N ASP A 26 20.84 6.56 -2.24
CA ASP A 26 21.17 7.98 -2.51
C ASP A 26 20.69 8.47 -3.89
N ARG A 27 19.77 7.74 -4.53
CA ARG A 27 19.28 7.99 -5.89
C ARG A 27 17.76 8.10 -5.93
N TRP A 28 17.20 8.84 -4.98
CA TRP A 28 15.76 9.08 -4.89
C TRP A 28 15.47 10.53 -4.51
N THR A 29 14.29 10.99 -4.89
CA THR A 29 13.80 12.33 -4.56
C THR A 29 12.76 12.22 -3.46
N LEU A 30 12.97 12.95 -2.37
CA LEU A 30 12.01 13.02 -1.28
C LEU A 30 10.74 13.75 -1.72
N LEU A 31 9.59 13.09 -1.59
CA LEU A 31 8.28 13.68 -1.80
C LEU A 31 7.63 14.05 -0.48
N HIS A 32 6.78 15.09 -0.51
CA HIS A 32 5.97 15.45 0.65
C HIS A 32 5.06 14.26 1.07
N PRO A 33 4.92 13.92 2.37
CA PRO A 33 4.14 12.77 2.84
C PRO A 33 2.65 12.80 2.47
N LYS A 34 2.11 13.95 2.05
CA LYS A 34 0.73 14.08 1.52
C LYS A 34 0.47 13.19 0.31
N TRP A 35 1.51 12.83 -0.43
CA TRP A 35 1.47 11.93 -1.58
C TRP A 35 1.55 10.44 -1.20
N ASN A 36 1.75 10.13 0.09
CA ASN A 36 1.77 8.77 0.61
C ASN A 36 1.27 8.80 2.07
N ALA A 37 0.05 9.29 2.29
CA ALA A 37 -0.51 9.45 3.62
C ALA A 37 -0.89 8.09 4.22
N GLN A 38 0.04 7.50 4.95
CA GLN A 38 -0.14 6.19 5.59
C GLN A 38 -0.92 6.31 6.91
N GLY A 39 -1.52 5.19 7.33
CA GLY A 39 -2.35 5.13 8.54
C GLY A 39 -1.67 5.68 9.79
N TYR A 40 -0.37 5.39 10.00
CA TYR A 40 0.36 5.86 11.19
C TYR A 40 0.56 7.39 11.21
N ILE A 41 0.68 8.03 10.05
CA ILE A 41 0.80 9.50 9.93
C ILE A 41 -0.55 10.12 10.30
N LEU A 42 -1.60 9.58 9.69
CA LEU A 42 -2.96 10.05 9.85
C LEU A 42 -3.48 9.86 11.28
N SER A 43 -3.08 8.79 11.97
CA SER A 43 -3.48 8.47 13.34
C SER A 43 -2.59 9.09 14.42
N LYS A 44 -1.52 9.80 14.02
CA LYS A 44 -0.47 10.28 14.93
C LYS A 44 0.19 9.16 15.76
N ALA A 45 0.17 7.91 15.27
CA ALA A 45 0.76 6.78 15.99
C ALA A 45 2.30 6.87 16.09
N LYS A 46 2.94 7.65 15.22
CA LYS A 46 4.39 7.92 15.26
C LYS A 46 4.67 9.40 15.04
N LYS A 47 5.55 9.95 15.88
CA LYS A 47 6.14 11.27 15.69
C LYS A 47 7.33 11.16 14.73
N HIS A 48 7.47 12.13 13.84
CA HIS A 48 8.65 12.24 13.00
C HIS A 48 9.87 12.61 13.86
N PRO A 49 11.07 12.05 13.60
CA PRO A 49 12.27 12.36 14.38
C PRO A 49 12.72 13.82 14.27
N THR A 50 12.38 14.50 13.18
CA THR A 50 12.74 15.91 12.93
C THR A 50 11.52 16.83 13.01
N ILE A 51 11.74 18.06 13.50
CA ILE A 51 10.71 19.12 13.57
C ILE A 51 10.12 19.40 12.17
N TYR A 52 10.98 19.47 11.15
CA TYR A 52 10.54 19.71 9.78
C TYR A 52 9.61 18.61 9.26
N GLY A 53 9.96 17.33 9.43
CA GLY A 53 9.08 16.25 8.99
C GLY A 53 7.81 16.11 9.82
N GLU A 54 7.83 16.50 11.10
CA GLU A 54 6.61 16.53 11.92
C GLU A 54 5.63 17.59 11.42
N LYS A 55 6.13 18.75 10.98
CA LYS A 55 5.32 19.77 10.30
C LYS A 55 4.70 19.20 9.03
N GLN A 56 5.47 18.47 8.21
CA GLN A 56 4.93 17.81 7.01
C GLN A 56 3.89 16.73 7.34
N TYR A 57 4.06 15.99 8.43
CA TYR A 57 3.05 15.05 8.93
C TYR A 57 1.77 15.78 9.36
N GLU A 58 1.89 16.94 9.99
CA GLU A 58 0.74 17.77 10.35
C GLU A 58 -0.02 18.29 9.13
N GLU A 59 0.70 18.81 8.14
CA GLU A 59 0.12 19.24 6.87
C GLU A 59 -0.58 18.06 6.16
N THR A 60 0.04 16.88 6.17
CA THR A 60 -0.51 15.64 5.59
C THR A 60 -1.79 15.18 6.29
N ARG A 61 -1.87 15.30 7.63
CA ARG A 61 -3.08 14.98 8.39
C ARG A 61 -4.25 15.90 8.04
N ARG A 62 -3.97 17.17 7.74
CA ARG A 62 -4.98 18.18 7.38
C ARG A 62 -5.46 18.04 5.94
N ALA A 63 -4.54 17.78 5.01
CA ALA A 63 -4.82 17.76 3.57
C ALA A 63 -4.03 16.65 2.84
N PRO A 64 -4.38 15.37 3.03
CA PRO A 64 -3.76 14.28 2.28
C PRO A 64 -4.21 14.32 0.81
N SER A 65 -3.29 14.12 -0.11
CA SER A 65 -3.58 14.01 -1.55
C SER A 65 -3.76 12.56 -1.99
N ILE A 66 -3.00 11.63 -1.39
CA ILE A 66 -3.11 10.19 -1.62
C ILE A 66 -3.12 9.49 -0.26
N ILE A 67 -4.17 8.71 0.01
CA ILE A 67 -4.29 7.89 1.21
C ILE A 67 -3.82 6.47 0.88
N HIS A 68 -2.84 5.97 1.63
CA HIS A 68 -2.29 4.64 1.44
C HIS A 68 -2.75 3.71 2.58
N PHE A 69 -3.62 2.76 2.25
CA PHE A 69 -4.15 1.75 3.18
C PHE A 69 -3.13 0.60 3.40
N THR A 70 -2.03 0.89 4.09
CA THR A 70 -0.90 -0.04 4.32
C THR A 70 -1.16 -1.14 5.35
N GLY A 71 -2.17 -1.00 6.21
CA GLY A 71 -2.49 -1.99 7.24
C GLY A 71 -3.04 -3.31 6.71
N HIS A 72 -3.08 -4.32 7.58
CA HIS A 72 -3.62 -5.66 7.25
C HIS A 72 -5.13 -5.62 6.98
N VAL A 73 -5.87 -4.83 7.78
CA VAL A 73 -7.31 -4.63 7.58
C VAL A 73 -7.51 -3.62 6.46
N LYS A 74 -8.30 -3.98 5.45
CA LYS A 74 -8.47 -3.20 4.21
C LYS A 74 -9.85 -2.53 4.15
N PRO A 75 -9.99 -1.36 3.51
CA PRO A 75 -11.21 -0.56 3.60
C PRO A 75 -12.45 -1.19 2.93
N TRP A 76 -12.28 -2.24 2.12
CA TRP A 76 -13.37 -3.04 1.57
C TRP A 76 -13.91 -4.11 2.51
N THR A 77 -13.24 -4.37 3.63
CA THR A 77 -13.70 -5.35 4.62
C THR A 77 -14.59 -4.69 5.68
N LYS A 78 -15.39 -5.49 6.40
CA LYS A 78 -16.31 -4.99 7.43
C LYS A 78 -15.57 -4.57 8.70
N GLU A 79 -14.38 -5.10 8.94
CA GLU A 79 -13.57 -4.86 10.13
C GLU A 79 -12.85 -3.50 10.07
N PHE A 80 -12.77 -2.88 8.88
CA PHE A 80 -12.18 -1.56 8.75
C PHE A 80 -13.15 -0.48 9.28
N GLN A 81 -12.86 0.10 10.44
CA GLN A 81 -13.74 1.05 11.13
C GLN A 81 -13.16 2.47 11.21
N TRP A 82 -12.17 2.78 10.39
CA TRP A 82 -11.43 4.04 10.48
C TRP A 82 -12.02 5.15 9.59
N TYR A 83 -11.89 6.42 10.00
CA TYR A 83 -12.58 7.55 9.33
C TYR A 83 -12.23 7.69 7.84
N THR A 84 -11.05 7.24 7.41
CA THR A 84 -10.63 7.30 6.01
C THR A 84 -11.41 6.34 5.10
N LYS A 85 -12.16 5.39 5.66
CA LYS A 85 -13.05 4.49 4.91
C LYS A 85 -14.04 5.27 4.06
N ARG A 86 -14.52 6.42 4.53
CA ARG A 86 -15.46 7.27 3.79
C ARG A 86 -14.96 7.63 2.39
N TYR A 87 -13.64 7.85 2.25
CA TYR A 87 -13.04 8.17 0.96
C TYR A 87 -13.00 6.95 0.05
N TYR A 88 -12.59 5.79 0.58
CA TYR A 88 -12.66 4.53 -0.16
C TYR A 88 -14.09 4.25 -0.63
N ASP A 89 -15.07 4.35 0.28
CA ASP A 89 -16.47 4.11 -0.03
C ASP A 89 -16.99 5.06 -1.10
N GLN A 90 -16.68 6.35 -0.98
CA GLN A 90 -17.07 7.37 -1.97
C GLN A 90 -16.58 7.01 -3.38
N TYR A 91 -15.31 6.62 -3.54
CA TYR A 91 -14.74 6.30 -4.86
C TYR A 91 -15.15 4.91 -5.34
N ALA A 92 -15.19 3.90 -4.46
CA ALA A 92 -15.63 2.56 -4.82
C ALA A 92 -17.09 2.55 -5.32
N ASN A 93 -17.97 3.33 -4.69
CA ASN A 93 -19.38 3.51 -5.12
C ASN A 93 -19.52 4.16 -6.51
N ARG A 94 -18.47 4.81 -7.02
CA ARG A 94 -18.44 5.40 -8.38
C ARG A 94 -17.95 4.43 -9.44
N THR A 95 -17.62 3.20 -9.05
CA THR A 95 -17.13 2.16 -9.95
C THR A 95 -18.11 1.01 -10.03
N VAL A 96 -18.10 0.31 -11.16
CA VAL A 96 -18.87 -0.92 -11.34
C VAL A 96 -18.51 -1.97 -10.29
N PHE A 97 -17.28 -1.98 -9.77
CA PHE A 97 -16.77 -2.98 -8.82
C PHE A 97 -17.56 -3.07 -7.51
N ARG A 98 -18.25 -2.01 -7.10
CA ARG A 98 -19.10 -2.05 -5.90
C ARG A 98 -20.58 -2.26 -6.19
N CYS A 99 -21.04 -1.93 -7.40
CA CYS A 99 -22.41 -2.21 -7.82
C CYS A 99 -22.66 -3.69 -8.10
N VAL A 100 -21.62 -4.50 -8.30
CA VAL A 100 -21.79 -5.95 -8.49
C VAL A 100 -21.83 -6.64 -7.13
N ASN A 101 -23.01 -6.66 -6.51
CA ASN A 101 -23.37 -7.68 -5.50
C ASN A 101 -23.37 -9.12 -6.10
N THR A 102 -22.98 -9.28 -7.37
CA THR A 102 -22.97 -10.51 -8.18
C THR A 102 -21.60 -10.80 -8.80
N PHE A 103 -20.48 -10.53 -8.11
CA PHE A 103 -19.12 -10.90 -8.56
C PHE A 103 -18.83 -12.43 -8.43
N ASN A 104 -19.79 -13.31 -8.71
CA ASN A 104 -19.58 -14.76 -8.73
C ASN A 104 -18.81 -15.25 -9.98
N GLN A 105 -18.56 -14.39 -10.98
CA GLN A 105 -18.06 -14.84 -12.30
C GLN A 105 -16.58 -14.57 -12.59
N TYR A 106 -15.88 -13.76 -11.79
CA TYR A 106 -14.47 -13.40 -12.06
C TYR A 106 -13.42 -14.10 -11.19
N LEU A 107 -13.81 -15.14 -10.45
CA LEU A 107 -12.88 -16.11 -9.84
C LEU A 107 -12.25 -17.08 -10.87
N SER A 108 -12.52 -16.91 -12.18
CA SER A 108 -11.93 -17.75 -13.23
C SER A 108 -10.47 -17.39 -13.56
N TYR A 109 -10.00 -16.17 -13.27
CA TYR A 109 -8.62 -15.77 -13.55
C TYR A 109 -7.59 -16.35 -12.56
N THR A 110 -8.01 -16.74 -11.36
CA THR A 110 -7.15 -17.47 -10.40
C THR A 110 -7.06 -18.98 -10.70
N LYS A 111 -7.81 -19.48 -11.69
CA LYS A 111 -7.71 -20.85 -12.21
C LYS A 111 -6.97 -20.93 -13.55
N ILE A 112 -6.06 -20.00 -13.84
CA ILE A 112 -5.02 -20.29 -14.84
C ILE A 112 -4.17 -21.44 -14.27
N SER A 113 -4.35 -22.60 -14.90
CA SER A 113 -3.82 -23.89 -14.53
C SER A 113 -2.32 -23.85 -14.26
N ARG A 114 -1.90 -24.37 -13.10
CA ARG A 114 -0.60 -25.05 -12.99
C ARG A 114 -0.63 -26.28 -13.91
N ARG A 115 -0.27 -26.09 -15.17
CA ARG A 115 0.31 -27.14 -16.00
C ARG A 115 1.71 -26.68 -16.36
N ILE A 116 2.63 -26.93 -15.44
CA ILE A 116 4.04 -27.10 -15.81
C ILE A 116 4.18 -28.62 -15.92
N GLU A 117 4.06 -29.13 -17.14
CA GLU A 117 4.57 -30.46 -17.47
C GLU A 117 6.09 -30.34 -17.44
N TYR A 118 6.73 -31.02 -16.49
CA TYR A 118 8.15 -31.30 -16.60
C TYR A 118 8.29 -32.42 -17.62
N ALA A 119 8.73 -32.07 -18.82
CA ALA A 119 9.30 -33.05 -19.75
C ALA A 119 10.65 -33.51 -19.19
N GLN A 120 10.72 -34.79 -18.80
CA GLN A 120 11.91 -35.62 -18.86
C GLN A 120 11.49 -37.01 -19.32
#